data_AF-A0A7L5A6U8-F1
#
_entry.id   AF-A0A7L5A6U8-F1
#
_cell.length_a   1.000
_cell.length_b   1.000
_cell.length_c   1.000
_cell.angle_alpha   90.00
_cell.angle_beta   90.00
_cell.angle_gamma   90.00
#
_symmetry.space_group_name_H-M   'P 1'
#
loop_
_entity.id
_entity.type
_entity.pdbx_description
1 polymer ?
#
loop_
_entity_poly.entity_id
_entity_poly.type
_entity_poly.pdbx_seq_one_letter_code
_entity_poly.pdbx_strand_id
1 'polypeptide(L)'
;MPVQWLKQEWKVRGLLKRVHLSISGCLGPCDVPNVVMITSSEGTQWLALLDSQRHYAMLADWAEQSKNADELLPLPRELQELALMPYREQPQLTFEGHR
;
A
#
# COMPACT_ATOMS: atom_id res chain seq x y z
N MET A 1 -2.00 -2.33 14.51
CA MET A 1 -0.87 -2.28 13.56
C MET A 1 0.48 -2.34 14.30
N PRO A 2 1.40 -3.26 13.94
CA PRO A 2 2.70 -3.46 14.59
C PRO A 2 3.77 -2.48 14.06
N VAL A 3 3.60 -1.18 14.30
CA VAL A 3 4.43 -0.11 13.71
C VAL A 3 5.92 -0.27 13.98
N GLN A 4 6.29 -0.55 15.24
CA GLN A 4 7.71 -0.65 15.62
C GLN A 4 8.40 -1.84 14.95
N TRP A 5 7.71 -2.98 14.90
CA TRP A 5 8.19 -4.16 14.22
C TRP A 5 8.37 -3.89 12.72
N LEU A 6 7.41 -3.23 12.06
CA LEU A 6 7.50 -2.93 10.63
C LEU A 6 8.69 -2.01 10.30
N LYS A 7 8.94 -1.00 11.14
CA LYS A 7 10.12 -0.12 11.01
C LYS A 7 11.43 -0.90 11.18
N GLN A 8 11.47 -1.84 12.13
CA GLN A 8 12.64 -2.68 12.34
C GLN A 8 12.90 -3.60 11.15
N GLU A 9 11.86 -4.24 10.60
CA GLU A 9 11.99 -5.09 9.41
C GLU A 9 12.53 -4.29 8.22
N TRP A 10 12.02 -3.09 7.98
CA TRP A 10 12.50 -2.22 6.91
C TRP A 10 13.99 -1.89 7.04
N LYS A 11 14.46 -1.70 8.28
CA LYS A 11 15.87 -1.42 8.57
C LYS A 11 16.75 -2.66 8.39
N VAL A 12 16.38 -3.79 9.00
CA VAL A 12 17.17 -5.03 8.98
C VAL A 12 17.30 -5.57 7.56
N ARG A 13 16.23 -5.50 6.77
CA ARG A 13 16.20 -5.93 5.37
C ARG A 13 16.77 -4.89 4.40
N GLY A 14 17.21 -3.73 4.89
CA GLY A 14 17.80 -2.67 4.06
C GLY A 14 16.86 -2.11 2.98
N LEU A 15 15.55 -2.11 3.24
CA LEU A 15 14.53 -1.76 2.23
C LEU A 15 14.52 -0.27 1.90
N LEU A 16 14.89 0.60 2.85
CA LEU A 16 14.77 2.06 2.72
C LEU A 16 15.47 2.67 1.49
N LYS A 17 16.44 1.98 0.88
CA LYS A 17 17.14 2.44 -0.33
C LYS A 17 16.32 2.27 -1.61
N ARG A 18 15.35 1.34 -1.63
CA ARG A 18 14.54 1.02 -2.83
C ARG A 18 13.04 1.10 -2.55
N VAL A 19 12.59 0.72 -1.36
CA VAL A 19 11.20 0.75 -0.93
C VAL A 19 11.09 1.62 0.33
N HIS A 20 10.58 2.83 0.15
CA HIS A 20 10.40 3.77 1.26
C HIS A 20 9.18 3.39 2.10
N LEU A 21 9.30 3.49 3.44
CA LEU A 21 8.19 3.28 4.38
C LEU A 21 7.80 4.59 5.03
N SER A 22 6.55 5.01 4.82
CA SER A 22 5.94 6.12 5.54
C SER A 22 4.81 5.59 6.43
N ILE A 23 4.75 6.05 7.67
CA ILE A 23 3.68 5.73 8.63
C ILE A 23 2.95 7.03 8.94
N SER A 24 1.68 7.11 8.56
CA SER A 24 0.80 8.26 8.76
C SER A 24 -0.40 7.88 9.63
N GLY A 25 -1.09 8.89 10.18
CA GLY A 25 -2.28 8.68 11.01
C GLY A 25 -3.51 8.26 10.21
N CYS A 26 -3.93 9.07 9.24
CA CYS A 26 -5.04 8.76 8.34
C CYS A 26 -4.57 8.91 6.90
N LEU A 27 -4.77 7.87 6.09
CA LEU A 27 -4.58 7.90 4.64
C LEU A 27 -5.90 8.09 3.88
N GLY A 28 -7.03 7.96 4.58
CA GLY A 28 -8.34 7.77 3.96
C GLY A 28 -8.42 6.46 3.15
N PRO A 29 -9.63 6.05 2.75
CA PRO A 29 -10.93 6.52 3.23
C PRO A 29 -11.15 6.21 4.73
N CYS A 30 -11.85 7.11 5.44
CA CYS A 30 -11.94 7.08 6.91
C CYS A 30 -12.72 5.87 7.47
N ASP A 31 -13.49 5.19 6.62
CA ASP A 31 -14.41 4.12 7.02
C ASP A 31 -13.73 2.74 7.12
N VAL A 32 -12.47 2.62 6.68
CA VAL A 32 -11.71 1.37 6.76
C VAL A 32 -10.39 1.54 7.53
N PRO A 33 -10.11 0.69 8.53
CA PRO A 33 -8.87 0.76 9.29
C PRO A 33 -7.69 0.13 8.54
N ASN A 34 -6.47 0.45 9.01
CA ASN A 34 -5.21 -0.18 8.60
C ASN A 34 -4.99 -0.16 7.08
N VAL A 35 -5.11 1.03 6.49
CA VAL A 35 -4.89 1.25 5.06
C VAL A 35 -3.39 1.28 4.76
N VAL A 36 -2.99 0.62 3.68
CA VAL A 36 -1.66 0.67 3.09
C VAL A 36 -1.79 1.19 1.67
N MET A 37 -0.97 2.19 1.33
CA MET A 37 -0.86 2.73 -0.02
C MET A 37 0.52 2.38 -0.59
N ILE A 38 0.53 1.75 -1.75
CA ILE A 38 1.74 1.37 -2.49
C ILE A 38 1.78 2.20 -3.76
N THR A 39 2.79 3.04 -3.91
CA THR A 39 2.96 3.92 -5.08
C THR A 39 4.19 3.50 -5.88
N SER A 40 4.03 3.39 -7.20
CA SER A 40 5.07 3.01 -8.16
C SER A 40 4.90 3.75 -9.49
N SER A 41 5.75 3.47 -10.48
CA SER A 41 5.58 3.96 -11.86
C SER A 41 4.27 3.48 -12.48
N GLU A 42 3.80 2.30 -12.11
CA GLU A 42 2.56 1.67 -12.63
C GLU A 42 1.30 2.23 -11.97
N GLY A 43 1.45 3.20 -11.05
CA GLY A 43 0.37 3.83 -10.31
C GLY A 43 0.31 3.42 -8.85
N THR A 44 -0.87 3.61 -8.27
CA THR A 44 -1.08 3.47 -6.82
C THR A 44 -2.07 2.36 -6.52
N GLN A 45 -1.64 1.40 -5.71
CA GLN A 45 -2.46 0.33 -5.18
C GLN A 45 -2.81 0.63 -3.72
N TRP A 46 -4.05 0.32 -3.33
CA TRP A 46 -4.55 0.53 -1.99
C TRP A 46 -4.99 -0.79 -1.39
N LEU A 47 -4.55 -1.06 -0.17
CA LEU A 47 -4.92 -2.24 0.59
C LEU A 47 -5.58 -1.76 1.89
N ALA A 48 -6.59 -2.46 2.37
CA ALA A 48 -7.24 -2.16 3.64
C ALA A 48 -7.45 -3.42 4.47
N LEU A 49 -7.87 -3.25 5.72
CA LEU A 49 -8.19 -4.38 6.61
C LEU A 49 -6.99 -5.30 6.90
N LEU A 50 -5.77 -4.76 6.89
CA LEU A 50 -4.61 -5.48 7.41
C LEU A 50 -4.76 -5.62 8.93
N ASP A 51 -5.32 -6.73 9.38
CA ASP A 51 -5.70 -6.97 10.78
C ASP A 51 -4.74 -7.89 11.55
N SER A 52 -3.82 -8.57 10.84
CA SER A 52 -2.92 -9.57 11.42
C SER A 52 -1.45 -9.24 11.23
N GLN A 53 -0.61 -9.68 12.17
CA GLN A 53 0.86 -9.61 12.06
C GLN A 53 1.35 -10.27 10.75
N ARG A 54 0.66 -11.32 10.30
CA ARG A 54 0.97 -12.04 9.07
C ARG A 54 0.84 -11.14 7.84
N HIS A 55 -0.18 -10.29 7.76
CA HIS A 55 -0.33 -9.35 6.63
C HIS A 55 0.87 -8.40 6.52
N TYR A 56 1.35 -7.88 7.66
CA TYR A 56 2.54 -7.01 7.67
C TYR A 56 3.84 -7.77 7.35
N ALA A 57 3.95 -9.05 7.74
CA ALA A 57 5.06 -9.89 7.33
C ALA A 57 5.08 -10.17 5.83
N MET A 58 3.93 -10.50 5.26
CA MET A 58 3.80 -10.68 3.81
C MET A 58 4.15 -9.41 3.04
N LEU A 59 3.79 -8.23 3.57
CA LEU A 59 4.17 -6.95 2.97
C LEU A 59 5.69 -6.73 3.01
N ALA A 60 6.34 -7.03 4.13
CA ALA A 60 7.80 -6.93 4.25
C ALA A 60 8.53 -7.92 3.32
N ASP A 61 8.04 -9.16 3.25
CA ASP A 61 8.58 -10.21 2.37
C ASP A 61 8.43 -9.84 0.90
N TRP A 62 7.26 -9.32 0.50
CA TRP A 62 7.02 -8.85 -0.85
C TRP A 62 7.92 -7.65 -1.23
N ALA A 63 8.09 -6.69 -0.31
CA ALA A 63 8.96 -5.54 -0.52
C ALA A 63 10.43 -5.95 -0.67
N GLU A 64 10.87 -6.94 0.10
CA GLU A 64 12.22 -7.51 -0.01
C GLU A 64 12.43 -8.27 -1.32
N GLN A 65 11.47 -9.09 -1.74
CA GLN A 65 11.53 -9.81 -3.00
C GLN A 65 11.58 -8.83 -4.18
N SER A 66 10.75 -7.79 -4.16
CA SER A 66 10.75 -6.73 -5.18
C SER A 66 12.09 -5.98 -5.21
N LYS A 67 12.64 -5.62 -4.03
CA LYS A 67 13.97 -5.03 -3.93
C LYS A 67 15.05 -5.95 -4.53
N ASN A 68 15.00 -7.26 -4.25
CA ASN A 68 16.00 -8.23 -4.71
C ASN A 68 15.89 -8.49 -6.22
N ALA A 69 14.69 -8.45 -6.79
CA ALA A 69 14.43 -8.55 -8.22
C ALA A 69 14.79 -7.27 -8.99
N ASP A 70 14.97 -6.14 -8.29
CA ASP A 70 15.10 -4.80 -8.89
C ASP A 70 13.89 -4.41 -9.76
N GLU A 71 12.72 -4.96 -9.41
CA GLU A 71 11.44 -4.78 -10.11
C GLU A 71 10.29 -4.87 -9.10
N LEU A 72 9.17 -4.19 -9.36
CA LEU A 72 7.97 -4.33 -8.56
C LEU A 72 7.25 -5.64 -8.89
N LEU A 73 7.34 -6.62 -8.00
CA LEU A 73 6.66 -7.90 -8.18
C LEU A 73 5.15 -7.77 -7.93
N PRO A 74 4.31 -8.63 -8.53
CA PRO A 74 2.90 -8.70 -8.18
C PRO A 74 2.72 -9.00 -6.69
N LEU A 75 1.69 -8.40 -6.08
CA LEU A 75 1.35 -8.69 -4.68
C LEU A 75 1.00 -10.17 -4.51
N PRO A 76 1.32 -10.80 -3.37
CA PRO A 76 0.77 -12.11 -3.00
C PRO A 76 -0.75 -12.11 -3.03
N ARG A 77 -1.37 -13.24 -3.36
CA ARG A 77 -2.83 -13.38 -3.51
C ARG A 77 -3.59 -12.89 -2.28
N GLU A 78 -3.10 -13.21 -1.09
CA GLU A 78 -3.72 -12.82 0.18
C GLU A 78 -3.69 -11.30 0.39
N LEU A 79 -2.69 -10.59 -0.14
CA LEU A 79 -2.68 -9.13 -0.13
C LEU A 79 -3.56 -8.55 -1.24
N GLN A 80 -3.65 -9.21 -2.41
CA GLN A 80 -4.57 -8.79 -3.47
C GLN A 80 -6.04 -8.84 -3.04
N GLU A 81 -6.41 -9.83 -2.21
CA GLU A 81 -7.77 -9.94 -1.64
C GLU A 81 -8.13 -8.77 -0.71
N LEU A 82 -7.14 -8.01 -0.25
CA LEU A 82 -7.30 -6.80 0.57
C LEU A 82 -7.37 -5.52 -0.27
N ALA A 83 -7.38 -5.62 -1.60
CA ALA A 83 -7.42 -4.47 -2.50
C ALA A 83 -8.67 -3.60 -2.27
N LEU A 84 -8.43 -2.30 -2.17
CA LEU A 84 -9.44 -1.27 -1.97
C LEU A 84 -9.44 -0.31 -3.17
N MET A 85 -10.61 0.10 -3.61
CA MET A 85 -10.77 1.27 -4.48
C MET A 85 -11.11 2.48 -3.60
N PRO A 86 -10.16 3.36 -3.27
CA PRO A 86 -10.34 4.42 -2.25
C PRO A 86 -11.28 5.52 -2.72
N TYR A 87 -11.35 5.75 -4.03
CA TYR A 87 -12.22 6.71 -4.68
C TYR A 87 -12.95 5.96 -5.78
N ARG A 88 -14.26 5.77 -5.64
CA ARG A 88 -15.09 5.40 -6.80
C ARG A 88 -14.87 6.50 -7.84
N GLU A 89 -14.66 6.13 -9.10
CA GLU A 89 -14.69 7.08 -10.21
C GLU A 89 -15.96 7.92 -10.08
N GLN A 90 -15.82 9.20 -9.73
CA GLN A 90 -16.92 10.12 -9.94
C GLN A 90 -17.00 10.31 -11.46
N PRO A 91 -18.16 10.07 -12.10
CA PRO A 91 -18.32 10.43 -13.50
C PRO A 91 -17.87 11.88 -13.64
N GLN A 92 -16.92 12.10 -14.54
CA GLN A 92 -16.38 13.41 -14.85
C GLN A 92 -17.56 14.37 -14.97
N LEU A 93 -17.71 15.29 -14.00
CA LEU A 93 -18.63 16.39 -14.11
C LEU A 93 -18.11 17.24 -15.28
N THR A 94 -18.56 16.90 -16.48
CA THR A 94 -18.47 17.79 -17.63
C THR A 94 -19.24 19.02 -17.23
N PHE A 95 -18.51 20.06 -16.81
CA PHE A 95 -19.04 21.40 -16.79
C PHE A 95 -19.28 21.77 -18.26
N GLU A 96 -20.44 21.36 -18.78
CA GLU A 96 -21.02 22.02 -19.95
C GLU A 96 -21.33 23.44 -19.49
N GLY A 97 -20.37 24.33 -19.75
CA GLY A 97 -20.55 25.76 -19.58
C GLY A 97 -21.73 26.17 -20.44
N HIS A 98 -22.90 26.31 -19.82
CA HIS A 98 -24.02 27.00 -20.42
C HIS A 98 -23.59 28.44 -20.69
N ARG A 99 -23.60 28.73 -21.98
CA ARG A 99 -23.34 29.98 -22.70
C ARG A 99 -23.85 31.24 -22.04
#